data_AF-A0A5J4X8U8-F1
#
_entry.id   AF-A0A5J4X8U8-F1
#
_cell.length_a   1.000
_cell.length_b   1.000
_cell.length_c   1.000
_cell.angle_alpha   90.00
_cell.angle_beta   90.00
_cell.angle_gamma   90.00
#
_symmetry.space_group_name_H-M   'P 1'
#
loop_
_entity.id
_entity.type
_entity.pdbx_description
1 polymer ?
#
loop_
_entity_poly.entity_id
_entity_poly.type
_entity_poly.pdbx_seq_one_letter_code
_entity_poly.pdbx_strand_id
1 'polypeptide(L)'
;MKASICRANDDSNSETENSEISGSSSNSISSNQSEIIDYNWMQPLSQQFSKIFGDAVPGISQAILFSSISHIIGFMQKKEDLMMEEGVIAAELLKRFVQKQSTKKVNLISTKNTGMILTIAFILALKLCRDQMHMNSHFAKVLNIPVVDLNLSEISFLKIIDFQLWVNDDYFSLQQFEEVSEFEDVSISI
;
A
#
# COMPACT_ATOMS: atom_id res chain seq x y z
N MET A 1 48.27 34.29 -2.41
CA MET A 1 49.18 35.03 -1.51
C MET A 1 48.72 34.79 -0.08
N LYS A 2 49.63 34.52 0.87
CA LYS A 2 49.37 34.25 2.32
C LYS A 2 48.26 33.23 2.65
N ALA A 3 48.68 32.03 3.07
CA ALA A 3 47.91 31.26 4.06
C ALA A 3 48.09 31.87 5.46
N SER A 4 47.25 31.48 6.42
CA SER A 4 47.47 31.67 7.86
C SER A 4 46.93 30.47 8.64
N ILE A 5 47.56 30.14 9.77
CA ILE A 5 47.47 28.84 10.48
C ILE A 5 47.58 29.11 12.01
N CYS A 6 47.11 28.15 12.84
CA CYS A 6 47.21 28.10 14.32
C CYS A 6 46.33 29.11 15.10
N ARG A 7 45.89 28.87 16.35
CA ARG A 7 45.95 27.75 17.34
C ARG A 7 44.57 27.72 18.07
N ALA A 8 44.04 26.65 18.68
CA ALA A 8 44.56 25.61 19.60
C ALA A 8 44.84 26.10 21.04
N ASN A 9 44.89 25.13 21.98
CA ASN A 9 44.96 25.23 23.46
C ASN A 9 43.63 25.67 24.12
N ASP A 10 43.07 25.08 25.21
CA ASP A 10 43.27 23.82 26.01
C ASP A 10 41.86 23.37 26.50
N ASP A 11 41.44 22.12 26.85
CA ASP A 11 41.95 21.00 27.69
C ASP A 11 41.72 21.12 29.22
N SER A 12 41.07 20.10 29.84
CA SER A 12 41.00 19.86 31.30
C SER A 12 40.46 18.44 31.58
N ASN A 13 41.17 17.66 32.40
CA ASN A 13 41.00 16.19 32.51
C ASN A 13 40.97 15.70 33.97
N SER A 14 40.22 14.63 34.26
CA SER A 14 40.31 13.78 35.46
C SER A 14 39.47 12.51 35.24
N GLU A 15 39.95 11.25 35.20
CA GLU A 15 40.84 10.51 36.12
C GLU A 15 40.33 10.42 37.57
N THR A 16 40.25 9.25 38.24
CA THR A 16 40.17 7.82 37.86
C THR A 16 39.64 7.04 39.08
N GLU A 17 39.06 5.84 38.94
CA GLU A 17 39.46 4.62 39.71
C GLU A 17 38.58 3.38 39.37
N ASN A 18 39.05 2.19 39.78
CA ASN A 18 38.51 0.89 39.37
C ASN A 18 37.84 0.13 40.54
N SER A 19 36.93 -0.80 40.22
CA SER A 19 36.72 -2.01 41.03
C SER A 19 36.40 -3.21 40.13
N GLU A 20 36.87 -4.39 40.52
CA GLU A 20 36.88 -5.58 39.65
C GLU A 20 35.73 -6.56 39.93
N ILE A 21 35.22 -7.13 38.84
CA ILE A 21 34.74 -8.52 38.68
C ILE A 21 33.76 -9.06 39.74
N SER A 22 32.50 -9.24 39.31
CA SER A 22 31.77 -10.47 39.58
C SER A 22 31.07 -10.94 38.31
N GLY A 23 31.24 -12.20 37.93
CA GLY A 23 30.81 -12.72 36.63
C GLY A 23 29.35 -13.17 36.63
N SER A 24 28.59 -12.74 35.62
CA SER A 24 27.37 -13.43 35.19
C SER A 24 27.31 -13.44 33.67
N SER A 25 27.17 -14.63 33.07
CA SER A 25 27.17 -14.82 31.62
C SER A 25 25.79 -14.51 31.04
N SER A 26 25.47 -13.21 30.93
CA SER A 26 24.27 -12.71 30.25
C SER A 26 24.43 -12.83 28.73
N ASN A 27 24.28 -14.06 28.21
CA ASN A 27 24.23 -14.32 26.77
C ASN A 27 23.18 -13.42 26.10
N SER A 28 23.63 -12.55 25.20
CA SER A 28 22.78 -11.69 24.39
C SER A 28 22.04 -12.50 23.32
N ILE A 29 20.97 -13.19 23.73
CA ILE A 29 20.02 -13.77 22.78
C ILE A 29 19.26 -12.61 22.15
N SER A 30 19.62 -12.29 20.90
CA SER A 30 18.84 -11.40 20.04
C SER A 30 17.41 -11.91 19.98
N SER A 31 16.49 -11.17 20.58
CA SER A 31 15.05 -11.42 20.44
C SER A 31 14.64 -10.97 19.03
N ASN A 32 14.78 -11.89 18.07
CA ASN A 32 14.37 -11.71 16.67
C ASN A 32 12.84 -11.60 16.60
N GLN A 33 12.33 -10.41 16.89
CA GLN A 33 10.92 -10.16 17.19
C GLN A 33 10.39 -8.96 16.39
N SER A 34 10.82 -8.88 15.13
CA SER A 34 10.57 -7.76 14.19
C SER A 34 10.18 -8.23 12.78
N GLU A 35 9.66 -9.46 12.62
CA GLU A 35 9.31 -10.04 11.30
C GLU A 35 7.93 -10.74 11.25
N ILE A 36 7.05 -10.53 12.25
CA ILE A 36 5.79 -11.29 12.41
C ILE A 36 4.52 -10.45 12.14
N ILE A 37 4.64 -9.13 11.91
CA ILE A 37 3.49 -8.22 11.74
C ILE A 37 3.59 -7.42 10.44
N ASP A 38 3.19 -7.99 9.28
CA ASP A 38 2.71 -7.17 8.13
C ASP A 38 1.97 -7.90 6.98
N TYR A 39 1.37 -9.08 7.21
CA TYR A 39 0.68 -9.84 6.13
C TYR A 39 -0.85 -9.96 6.28
N ASN A 40 -1.44 -9.49 7.39
CA ASN A 40 -2.86 -9.71 7.68
C ASN A 40 -3.79 -8.88 6.75
N TRP A 41 -3.47 -7.60 6.53
CA TRP A 41 -4.33 -6.68 5.77
C TRP A 41 -4.40 -6.99 4.27
N MET A 42 -3.38 -7.65 3.71
CA MET A 42 -3.35 -8.01 2.28
C MET A 42 -4.50 -8.95 1.88
N GLN A 43 -4.98 -9.80 2.80
CA GLN A 43 -6.06 -10.76 2.52
C GLN A 43 -7.43 -10.05 2.42
N PRO A 44 -7.93 -9.29 3.42
CA PRO A 44 -9.13 -8.47 3.29
C PRO A 44 -9.08 -7.49 2.12
N LEU A 45 -7.95 -6.80 1.92
CA LEU A 45 -7.82 -5.84 0.82
C LEU A 45 -7.94 -6.55 -0.54
N SER A 46 -7.36 -7.75 -0.69
CA SER A 46 -7.52 -8.56 -1.90
C SER A 46 -8.96 -9.03 -2.10
N GLN A 47 -9.67 -9.41 -1.04
CA GLN A 47 -11.11 -9.77 -1.10
C GLN A 47 -11.94 -8.56 -1.55
N GLN A 48 -11.71 -7.38 -0.96
CA GLN A 48 -12.40 -6.14 -1.27
C GLN A 48 -12.22 -5.73 -2.75
N PHE A 49 -11.00 -5.72 -3.27
CA PHE A 49 -10.74 -5.45 -4.68
C PHE A 49 -11.38 -6.50 -5.61
N SER A 50 -11.44 -7.76 -5.20
CA SER A 50 -12.07 -8.84 -5.97
C SER A 50 -13.59 -8.65 -6.04
N LYS A 51 -14.22 -8.30 -4.91
CA LYS A 51 -15.63 -7.90 -4.80
C LYS A 51 -15.95 -6.76 -5.79
N ILE A 52 -15.21 -5.64 -5.68
CA ILE A 52 -15.35 -4.47 -6.56
C ILE A 52 -15.23 -4.81 -8.06
N PHE A 53 -14.30 -5.69 -8.45
CA PHE A 53 -14.15 -6.08 -9.87
C PHE A 53 -15.15 -7.13 -10.35
N GLY A 54 -15.56 -8.09 -9.51
CA GLY A 54 -16.53 -9.11 -9.88
C GLY A 54 -17.94 -8.54 -10.06
N ASP A 55 -18.32 -7.57 -9.21
CA ASP A 55 -19.57 -6.82 -9.33
C ASP A 55 -19.57 -5.95 -10.61
N ALA A 56 -18.40 -5.47 -11.03
CA ALA A 56 -18.24 -4.59 -12.18
C ALA A 56 -18.02 -5.30 -13.53
N VAL A 57 -17.59 -6.57 -13.54
CA VAL A 57 -17.24 -7.29 -14.78
C VAL A 57 -17.83 -8.71 -14.79
N PRO A 58 -18.92 -8.93 -15.55
CA PRO A 58 -19.55 -10.25 -15.66
C PRO A 58 -18.60 -11.34 -16.16
N GLY A 59 -18.63 -12.50 -15.51
CA GLY A 59 -17.94 -13.71 -15.95
C GLY A 59 -16.47 -13.85 -15.52
N ILE A 60 -15.93 -12.95 -14.69
CA ILE A 60 -14.61 -13.19 -14.07
C ILE A 60 -14.74 -14.12 -12.85
N SER A 61 -13.85 -15.11 -12.75
CA SER A 61 -13.73 -15.93 -11.53
C SER A 61 -13.13 -15.12 -10.38
N GLN A 62 -13.87 -15.02 -9.27
CA GLN A 62 -13.42 -14.33 -8.05
C GLN A 62 -12.09 -14.89 -7.51
N ALA A 63 -11.86 -16.20 -7.59
CA ALA A 63 -10.59 -16.81 -7.15
C ALA A 63 -9.39 -16.37 -8.02
N ILE A 64 -9.60 -16.12 -9.32
CA ILE A 64 -8.56 -15.64 -10.23
C ILE A 64 -8.28 -14.16 -9.98
N LEU A 65 -9.31 -13.34 -9.75
CA LEU A 65 -9.15 -11.96 -9.29
C LEU A 65 -8.32 -11.92 -8.00
N PHE A 66 -8.77 -12.62 -6.96
CA PHE A 66 -8.15 -12.63 -5.64
C PHE A 66 -6.67 -13.00 -5.68
N SER A 67 -6.30 -14.07 -6.39
CA SER A 67 -4.90 -14.47 -6.55
C SER A 67 -4.09 -13.40 -7.32
N SER A 68 -4.66 -12.85 -8.39
CA SER A 68 -3.98 -11.84 -9.22
C SER A 68 -3.78 -10.51 -8.46
N ILE A 69 -4.77 -10.09 -7.68
CA ILE A 69 -4.72 -8.90 -6.80
C ILE A 69 -3.70 -9.12 -5.67
N SER A 70 -3.72 -10.28 -5.01
CA SER A 70 -2.76 -10.64 -3.96
C SER A 70 -1.32 -10.52 -4.45
N HIS A 71 -1.04 -11.01 -5.68
CA HIS A 71 0.28 -10.87 -6.31
C HIS A 71 0.63 -9.40 -6.62
N ILE A 72 -0.33 -8.58 -7.05
CA ILE A 72 -0.09 -7.15 -7.33
C ILE A 72 0.18 -6.37 -6.04
N ILE A 73 -0.60 -6.56 -4.97
CA ILE A 73 -0.35 -5.91 -3.67
C ILE A 73 1.01 -6.33 -3.13
N GLY A 74 1.31 -7.64 -3.11
CA GLY A 74 2.61 -8.14 -2.65
C GLY A 74 3.80 -7.74 -3.53
N PHE A 75 3.56 -7.40 -4.80
CA PHE A 75 4.57 -6.80 -5.68
C PHE A 75 4.79 -5.32 -5.34
N MET A 76 3.71 -4.54 -5.20
CA MET A 76 3.78 -3.10 -4.87
C MET A 76 4.39 -2.88 -3.48
N GLN A 77 4.04 -3.68 -2.47
CA GLN A 77 4.68 -3.67 -1.15
C GLN A 77 6.21 -3.88 -1.29
N LYS A 78 6.64 -4.89 -2.05
CA LYS A 78 8.07 -5.24 -2.23
C LYS A 78 8.86 -4.35 -3.20
N LYS A 79 8.25 -3.30 -3.77
CA LYS A 79 8.88 -2.42 -4.77
C LYS A 79 8.73 -0.93 -4.48
N GLU A 80 7.61 -0.53 -3.93
CA GLU A 80 7.24 0.86 -3.67
C GLU A 80 6.91 1.10 -2.18
N ASP A 81 7.08 0.08 -1.32
CA ASP A 81 6.79 0.15 0.12
C ASP A 81 5.31 0.52 0.40
N LEU A 82 4.38 -0.13 -0.32
CA LEU A 82 2.93 0.13 -0.24
C LEU A 82 2.37 -0.18 1.17
N MET A 83 1.79 0.84 1.80
CA MET A 83 1.18 0.77 3.13
C MET A 83 -0.31 0.38 3.08
N MET A 84 -0.88 0.01 4.22
CA MET A 84 -2.29 -0.42 4.33
C MET A 84 -3.26 0.69 3.91
N GLU A 85 -3.00 1.90 4.37
CA GLU A 85 -3.80 3.11 4.19
C GLU A 85 -3.88 3.48 2.70
N GLU A 86 -2.75 3.36 2.00
CA GLU A 86 -2.65 3.55 0.55
C GLU A 86 -3.42 2.46 -0.20
N GLY A 87 -3.43 1.23 0.31
CA GLY A 87 -4.28 0.16 -0.16
C GLY A 87 -5.78 0.48 -0.05
N VAL A 88 -6.23 0.94 1.11
CA VAL A 88 -7.63 1.34 1.38
C VAL A 88 -8.05 2.53 0.50
N ILE A 89 -7.18 3.54 0.35
CA ILE A 89 -7.42 4.68 -0.55
C ILE A 89 -7.53 4.20 -2.00
N ALA A 90 -6.68 3.28 -2.46
CA ALA A 90 -6.78 2.69 -3.80
C ALA A 90 -8.09 1.91 -4.01
N ALA A 91 -8.60 1.22 -2.98
CA ALA A 91 -9.87 0.50 -3.03
C ALA A 91 -11.08 1.45 -3.14
N GLU A 92 -11.12 2.54 -2.37
CA GLU A 92 -12.16 3.56 -2.48
C GLU A 92 -12.08 4.33 -3.83
N LEU A 93 -10.89 4.65 -4.32
CA LEU A 93 -10.72 5.23 -5.67
C LEU A 93 -11.25 4.30 -6.76
N LEU A 94 -11.03 2.98 -6.67
CA LEU A 94 -11.57 2.01 -7.62
C LEU A 94 -13.09 1.87 -7.50
N LYS A 95 -13.63 1.77 -6.30
CA LYS A 95 -15.09 1.74 -6.03
C LYS A 95 -15.78 2.95 -6.66
N ARG A 96 -15.18 4.14 -6.50
CA ARG A 96 -15.62 5.39 -7.11
C ARG A 96 -15.54 5.37 -8.64
N PHE A 97 -14.48 4.79 -9.22
CA PHE A 97 -14.36 4.57 -10.66
C PHE A 97 -15.52 3.69 -11.18
N VAL A 98 -15.77 2.53 -10.54
CA VAL A 98 -16.83 1.57 -10.91
C VAL A 98 -18.21 2.24 -10.91
N GLN A 99 -18.52 2.99 -9.87
CA GLN A 99 -19.77 3.76 -9.76
C GLN A 99 -19.87 4.81 -10.88
N LYS A 100 -18.85 5.66 -11.03
CA LYS A 100 -18.85 6.79 -11.97
C LYS A 100 -18.90 6.37 -13.44
N GLN A 101 -18.20 5.31 -13.83
CA GLN A 101 -18.26 4.79 -15.19
C GLN A 101 -19.70 4.35 -15.55
N SER A 102 -20.41 3.77 -14.57
CA SER A 102 -21.77 3.28 -14.71
C SER A 102 -22.78 4.44 -14.81
N THR A 103 -22.64 5.46 -13.95
CA THR A 103 -23.42 6.71 -14.05
C THR A 103 -23.24 7.40 -15.41
N LYS A 104 -22.01 7.40 -15.94
CA LYS A 104 -21.66 7.98 -17.24
C LYS A 104 -22.08 7.10 -18.44
N LYS A 105 -22.54 5.86 -18.21
CA LYS A 105 -22.83 4.83 -19.23
C LYS A 105 -21.61 4.50 -20.12
N VAL A 106 -20.41 4.59 -19.55
CA VAL A 106 -19.14 4.35 -20.22
C VAL A 106 -18.57 3.04 -19.68
N ASN A 107 -18.88 1.91 -20.34
CA ASN A 107 -18.43 0.59 -19.91
C ASN A 107 -16.95 0.39 -20.29
N LEU A 108 -16.02 0.83 -19.43
CA LEU A 108 -14.58 0.79 -19.71
C LEU A 108 -13.84 -0.36 -19.02
N ILE A 109 -14.29 -0.86 -17.86
CA ILE A 109 -13.66 -2.06 -17.26
C ILE A 109 -14.03 -3.30 -18.08
N SER A 110 -13.02 -4.12 -18.35
CA SER A 110 -13.11 -5.43 -18.97
C SER A 110 -12.01 -6.33 -18.42
N THR A 111 -12.13 -7.64 -18.62
CA THR A 111 -11.06 -8.63 -18.35
C THR A 111 -9.69 -8.26 -18.91
N LYS A 112 -9.64 -7.44 -19.98
CA LYS A 112 -8.40 -7.05 -20.67
C LYS A 112 -7.67 -5.87 -20.03
N ASN A 113 -8.33 -5.07 -19.19
CA ASN A 113 -7.75 -3.87 -18.57
C ASN A 113 -7.93 -3.75 -17.05
N THR A 114 -8.63 -4.68 -16.39
CA THR A 114 -8.69 -4.83 -14.92
C THR A 114 -7.34 -4.58 -14.24
N GLY A 115 -6.27 -5.25 -14.69
CA GLY A 115 -4.93 -5.12 -14.08
C GLY A 115 -4.32 -3.71 -14.22
N MET A 116 -4.53 -3.04 -15.36
CA MET A 116 -4.08 -1.65 -15.57
C MET A 116 -4.86 -0.69 -14.67
N ILE A 117 -6.18 -0.86 -14.58
CA ILE A 117 -7.05 0.00 -13.79
C ILE A 117 -6.74 -0.14 -12.29
N LEU A 118 -6.44 -1.36 -11.82
CA LEU A 118 -5.95 -1.61 -10.46
C LEU A 118 -4.57 -0.97 -10.21
N THR A 119 -3.64 -1.12 -11.15
CA THR A 119 -2.29 -0.52 -11.08
C THR A 119 -2.37 1.00 -10.97
N ILE A 120 -3.25 1.64 -11.74
CA ILE A 120 -3.49 3.09 -11.66
C ILE A 120 -4.11 3.48 -10.32
N ALA A 121 -5.02 2.68 -9.74
CA ALA A 121 -5.60 2.97 -8.43
C ALA A 121 -4.52 3.01 -7.32
N PHE A 122 -3.59 2.05 -7.32
CA PHE A 122 -2.44 2.08 -6.38
C PHE A 122 -1.49 3.25 -6.63
N ILE A 123 -1.13 3.53 -7.89
CA ILE A 123 -0.24 4.67 -8.23
C ILE A 123 -0.88 6.01 -7.82
N LEU A 124 -2.20 6.16 -7.96
CA LEU A 124 -2.92 7.34 -7.49
C LEU A 124 -2.93 7.44 -5.97
N ALA A 125 -3.16 6.34 -5.24
CA ALA A 125 -3.12 6.36 -3.78
C ALA A 125 -1.73 6.72 -3.23
N LEU A 126 -0.68 6.08 -3.73
CA LEU A 126 0.72 6.41 -3.42
C LEU A 126 1.04 7.91 -3.69
N LYS A 127 0.42 8.51 -4.73
CA LYS A 127 0.56 9.94 -5.07
C LYS A 127 -0.23 10.90 -4.19
N LEU A 128 -1.25 10.42 -3.49
CA LEU A 128 -2.05 11.22 -2.57
C LEU A 128 -1.46 11.21 -1.15
N CYS A 129 -0.78 10.13 -0.76
CA CYS A 129 -0.35 9.91 0.62
C CYS A 129 1.09 10.38 0.93
N ARG A 130 1.92 10.63 -0.09
CA ARG A 130 3.37 10.86 0.08
C ARG A 130 3.80 12.27 -0.32
N ASP A 131 4.46 12.98 0.60
CA ASP A 131 5.09 14.29 0.37
C ASP A 131 6.14 14.26 -0.76
N GLN A 132 6.84 13.13 -0.90
CA GLN A 132 7.79 12.88 -1.98
C GLN A 132 7.38 11.61 -2.73
N MET A 133 7.17 11.75 -4.03
CA MET A 133 6.63 10.68 -4.86
C MET A 133 7.33 10.59 -6.21
N HIS A 134 7.47 9.37 -6.71
CA HIS A 134 8.10 9.10 -8.00
C HIS A 134 7.21 9.51 -9.19
N MET A 135 7.83 9.78 -10.34
CA MET A 135 7.12 10.07 -11.59
C MET A 135 6.62 8.78 -12.26
N ASN A 136 5.66 8.87 -13.18
CA ASN A 136 5.20 7.70 -13.97
C ASN A 136 6.33 7.00 -14.75
N SER A 137 7.43 7.69 -15.07
CA SER A 137 8.63 7.11 -15.67
C SER A 137 9.45 6.19 -14.75
N HIS A 138 9.14 6.15 -13.45
CA HIS A 138 9.62 5.16 -12.48
C HIS A 138 8.70 3.94 -12.47
N PHE A 139 7.41 4.13 -12.19
CA PHE A 139 6.41 3.06 -12.17
C PHE A 139 6.37 2.27 -13.48
N ALA A 140 6.48 2.95 -14.63
CA ALA A 140 6.63 2.33 -15.95
C ALA A 140 7.81 1.33 -16.02
N LYS A 141 8.95 1.63 -15.40
CA LYS A 141 10.12 0.74 -15.36
C LYS A 141 9.91 -0.41 -14.40
N VAL A 142 9.37 -0.13 -13.21
CA VAL A 142 9.18 -1.13 -12.15
C VAL A 142 8.14 -2.17 -12.56
N LEU A 143 7.01 -1.73 -13.10
CA LEU A 143 5.91 -2.59 -13.57
C LEU A 143 6.12 -3.12 -15.00
N ASN A 144 7.19 -2.70 -15.69
CA ASN A 144 7.46 -3.00 -17.09
C ASN A 144 6.29 -2.65 -18.05
N ILE A 145 5.72 -1.45 -17.86
CA ILE A 145 4.60 -0.89 -18.64
C ILE A 145 5.11 0.31 -19.46
N PRO A 146 4.71 0.50 -20.73
CA PRO A 146 5.06 1.70 -21.48
C PRO A 146 4.52 2.97 -20.79
N VAL A 147 5.40 3.94 -20.53
CA VAL A 147 5.04 5.17 -19.80
C VAL A 147 3.92 5.98 -20.46
N VAL A 148 3.76 5.85 -21.79
CA VAL A 148 2.65 6.46 -22.54
C VAL A 148 1.32 5.84 -22.13
N ASP A 149 1.23 4.52 -22.09
CA ASP A 149 0.01 3.78 -21.70
C ASP A 149 -0.34 4.05 -20.22
N LEU A 150 0.67 4.14 -19.36
CA LEU A 150 0.50 4.48 -17.95
C LEU A 150 -0.04 5.91 -17.77
N ASN A 151 0.54 6.89 -18.45
CA ASN A 151 0.08 8.29 -18.46
C ASN A 151 -1.36 8.41 -18.99
N LEU A 152 -1.68 7.72 -20.10
CA LEU A 152 -3.01 7.71 -20.71
C LEU A 152 -4.05 7.03 -19.82
N SER A 153 -3.67 5.95 -19.14
CA SER A 153 -4.55 5.24 -18.20
C SER A 153 -4.82 6.07 -16.95
N GLU A 154 -3.81 6.75 -16.39
CA GLU A 154 -3.98 7.68 -15.26
C GLU A 154 -4.94 8.82 -15.59
N ILE A 155 -4.70 9.58 -16.66
CA ILE A 155 -5.57 10.73 -17.00
C ILE A 155 -6.99 10.28 -17.40
N SER A 156 -7.14 9.06 -17.90
CA SER A 156 -8.47 8.47 -18.16
C SER A 156 -9.19 8.11 -16.87
N PHE A 157 -8.51 7.49 -15.90
CA PHE A 157 -9.03 7.19 -14.57
C PHE A 157 -9.50 8.46 -13.86
N LEU A 158 -8.64 9.50 -13.84
CA LEU A 158 -8.94 10.80 -13.24
C LEU A 158 -10.19 11.45 -13.86
N LYS A 159 -10.34 11.40 -15.19
CA LYS A 159 -11.55 11.90 -15.89
C LYS A 159 -12.80 11.07 -15.61
N ILE A 160 -12.66 9.77 -15.31
CA ILE A 160 -13.79 8.91 -14.96
C ILE A 160 -14.29 9.25 -13.56
N ILE A 161 -13.41 9.48 -12.57
CA ILE A 161 -13.80 9.89 -11.21
C ILE A 161 -14.09 11.40 -11.05
N ASP A 162 -14.13 12.19 -12.14
CA ASP A 162 -14.29 13.66 -12.10
C ASP A 162 -13.22 14.38 -11.25
N PHE A 163 -12.00 13.83 -11.21
CA PHE A 163 -10.91 14.27 -10.32
C PHE A 163 -11.27 14.27 -8.82
N GLN A 164 -12.32 13.55 -8.41
CA GLN A 164 -12.74 13.41 -7.01
C GLN A 164 -11.79 12.44 -6.28
N LEU A 165 -10.62 12.95 -5.90
CA LEU A 165 -9.54 12.19 -5.26
C LEU A 165 -9.63 12.16 -3.72
N TRP A 166 -10.39 13.06 -3.10
CA TRP A 166 -10.54 13.12 -1.64
C TRP A 166 -11.15 11.83 -1.09
N VAL A 167 -10.44 11.15 -0.19
CA VAL A 167 -10.97 10.07 0.65
C VAL A 167 -11.07 10.64 2.06
N ASN A 168 -12.14 10.30 2.77
CA ASN A 168 -12.40 10.79 4.12
C ASN A 168 -12.00 9.72 5.15
N ASP A 169 -11.52 10.12 6.33
CA ASP A 169 -10.92 9.19 7.29
C ASP A 169 -11.95 8.17 7.86
N ASP A 170 -13.24 8.53 7.86
CA ASP A 170 -14.36 7.65 8.23
C ASP A 170 -14.38 6.33 7.43
N TYR A 171 -13.79 6.29 6.22
CA TYR A 171 -13.72 5.09 5.39
C TYR A 171 -12.77 4.02 5.94
N PHE A 172 -11.71 4.40 6.67
CA PHE A 172 -10.80 3.45 7.32
C PHE A 172 -11.50 2.66 8.43
N SER A 173 -12.45 3.30 9.12
CA SER A 173 -13.24 2.67 10.19
C SER A 173 -14.31 1.71 9.67
N LEU A 174 -14.98 2.05 8.56
CA LEU A 174 -16.09 1.24 8.05
C LEU A 174 -15.62 -0.08 7.40
N GLN A 175 -14.49 -0.06 6.70
CA GLN A 175 -14.06 -1.20 5.87
C GLN A 175 -13.39 -2.34 6.66
N GLN A 176 -13.07 -2.13 7.93
CA GLN A 176 -12.37 -3.12 8.77
C GLN A 176 -13.29 -4.08 9.56
N PHE A 177 -14.60 -3.80 9.65
CA PHE A 177 -15.50 -4.52 10.57
C PHE A 177 -16.72 -5.19 9.91
N GLU A 178 -17.12 -4.82 8.69
CA GLU A 178 -18.41 -5.25 8.11
C GLU A 178 -18.43 -6.72 7.63
N GLU A 179 -17.27 -7.36 7.38
CA GLU A 179 -17.20 -8.74 6.87
C GLU A 179 -16.93 -9.84 7.94
N VAL A 180 -17.07 -9.51 9.24
CA VAL A 180 -16.86 -10.49 10.34
C VAL A 180 -18.17 -10.99 10.97
N SER A 181 -19.31 -10.35 10.71
CA SER A 181 -20.53 -10.51 11.53
C SER A 181 -21.55 -11.59 11.07
N GLU A 182 -21.36 -12.27 9.94
CA GLU A 182 -22.40 -13.16 9.35
C GLU A 182 -22.16 -14.69 9.54
N PHE A 183 -21.30 -15.10 10.49
CA PHE A 183 -20.94 -16.52 10.67
C PHE A 183 -21.20 -17.15 12.05
N GLU A 184 -22.02 -16.52 12.91
CA GLU A 184 -22.52 -17.14 14.16
C GLU A 184 -24.05 -17.12 14.27
N ASP A 185 -24.74 -17.87 13.41
CA ASP A 185 -26.16 -18.24 13.65
C ASP A 185 -26.52 -19.64 13.10
N VAL A 186 -25.59 -20.60 13.22
CA VAL A 186 -25.89 -22.03 13.01
C VAL A 186 -26.48 -22.60 14.29
N SER A 187 -27.81 -22.54 14.40
CA SER A 187 -28.57 -23.09 15.53
C SER A 187 -28.39 -24.61 15.67
N ILE A 188 -27.54 -25.03 16.62
CA ILE A 188 -27.42 -26.43 17.01
C ILE A 188 -28.66 -26.82 17.81
N SER A 189 -29.65 -27.37 17.11
CA SER A 189 -30.76 -28.08 17.75
C SER A 189 -30.24 -29.38 18.36
N ILE A 190 -30.47 -29.55 19.67
CA ILE A 190 -30.20 -30.78 20.45
C ILE A 190 -31.50 -31.58 20.56
#